data_AF-A0A848UL66-F1
#
_entry.id   AF-A0A848UL66-F1
#
_cell.length_a   1.000
_cell.length_b   1.000
_cell.length_c   1.000
_cell.angle_alpha   90.00
_cell.angle_beta   90.00
_cell.angle_gamma   90.00
#
_symmetry.space_group_name_H-M   'P 1'
#
loop_
_entity.id
_entity.type
_entity.pdbx_description
1 polymer ?
#
loop_
_entity_poly.entity_id
_entity_poly.type
_entity_poly.pdbx_seq_one_letter_code
_entity_poly.pdbx_strand_id
1 'polypeptide(L)'
;GDVNANLVTVKIGDGGHVDVVGFVACDMIVDVLGYYEPVTGAVRAGRFIGLGSAKRAIDTRASSALLGANSFTTVDVTQYVPADASSVVLNLTTTSSVGPNFFTAEPYSVTTKPTTSSLNVTRAGEIRAVGVIVPVSTVGGKRRIKVYALHPAEIIVDITGYFTSESSPPSTDGLFVPVTPVRLTDTRDPGKIGRLWPGWVTEATLPASAAEASAVVLNVTGVLSRGAGYLTVAAARQPLPRTSNVNFSAPFQTVPNHVITPVTVTHGVQIFSSHGAHVIADMAGYFTGTPKIPQLAEHVNPPPPAAPPQWVLTIPKLGLFSTVRSGDPNHITDSGYSWHWDGTGFMGEADRHVALFAHRTESGAPYRYLDRLVNGDELLVQTGDGRLYTYRVVRRDLTNAANANILAATQFHPGATLSLIACTVGHDRSKSRWPDIWAPTSLKYRIVVTGELVGWREV
;
A
#
# COMPACT_ATOMS: atom_id res chain seq x y z
N GLY A 1 -13.96 19.57 -5.14
CA GLY A 1 -12.70 19.17 -5.78
C GLY A 1 -11.68 18.86 -4.71
N ASP A 2 -10.73 17.99 -5.00
CA ASP A 2 -9.58 17.74 -4.12
C ASP A 2 -8.45 18.69 -4.52
N VAL A 3 -7.69 19.20 -3.54
CA VAL A 3 -6.52 20.07 -3.76
C VAL A 3 -5.32 19.32 -3.22
N ASN A 4 -4.38 19.01 -4.12
CA ASN A 4 -3.18 18.24 -3.82
C ASN A 4 -1.95 19.08 -4.12
N ALA A 5 -1.04 19.19 -3.15
CA ALA A 5 0.30 19.69 -3.38
C ALA A 5 1.28 18.51 -3.43
N ASN A 6 2.22 18.57 -4.36
CA ASN A 6 3.33 17.64 -4.44
C ASN A 6 4.56 18.40 -4.94
N LEU A 7 5.69 18.23 -4.27
CA LEU A 7 6.96 18.71 -4.79
C LEU A 7 7.38 17.81 -5.97
N VAL A 8 7.94 18.39 -7.01
CA VAL A 8 8.57 17.64 -8.10
C VAL A 8 9.91 18.28 -8.43
N THR A 9 10.88 17.45 -8.80
CA THR A 9 12.14 17.91 -9.41
C THR A 9 12.09 17.56 -10.89
N VAL A 10 12.28 18.55 -11.76
CA VAL A 10 12.18 18.38 -13.22
C VAL A 10 13.43 18.95 -13.87
N LYS A 11 13.99 18.22 -14.84
CA LYS A 11 15.06 18.75 -15.69
C LYS A 11 14.47 19.84 -16.59
N ILE A 12 15.03 21.04 -16.53
CA ILE A 12 14.57 22.17 -17.34
C ILE A 12 14.92 21.91 -18.82
N GLY A 13 13.94 22.14 -19.71
CA GLY A 13 14.13 22.02 -21.15
C GLY A 13 14.88 23.19 -21.78
N ASP A 14 15.12 23.10 -23.08
CA ASP A 14 15.71 24.21 -23.84
C ASP A 14 14.85 25.49 -23.67
N GLY A 15 15.50 26.64 -23.49
CA GLY A 15 14.80 27.92 -23.29
C GLY A 15 14.22 28.16 -21.89
N GLY A 16 14.40 27.24 -20.93
CA GLY A 16 14.01 27.47 -19.53
C GLY A 16 12.58 27.06 -19.18
N HIS A 17 11.91 26.31 -20.07
CA HIS A 17 10.51 25.95 -19.90
C HIS A 17 10.31 24.57 -19.24
N VAL A 18 9.15 24.40 -18.64
CA VAL A 18 8.65 23.12 -18.13
C VAL A 18 7.23 22.89 -18.66
N ASP A 19 6.95 21.65 -19.06
CA ASP A 19 5.62 21.24 -19.49
C ASP A 19 4.86 20.64 -18.32
N VAL A 20 3.59 21.03 -18.17
CA VAL A 20 2.67 20.44 -17.18
C VAL A 20 1.46 19.89 -17.92
N VAL A 21 1.17 18.61 -17.70
CA VAL A 21 0.08 17.91 -18.39
C VAL A 21 -0.95 17.43 -17.38
N GLY A 22 -2.20 17.83 -17.60
CA GLY A 22 -3.37 17.29 -16.89
C GLY A 22 -3.97 16.12 -17.65
N PHE A 23 -4.21 14.99 -16.97
CA PHE A 23 -4.92 13.86 -17.56
C PHE A 23 -6.42 14.15 -17.77
N VAL A 24 -6.99 14.95 -16.87
CA VAL A 24 -8.33 15.55 -16.96
C VAL A 24 -8.20 17.05 -16.73
N ALA A 25 -9.20 17.83 -17.15
CA ALA A 25 -9.21 19.27 -16.89
C ALA A 25 -9.13 19.57 -15.39
N CYS A 26 -8.17 20.41 -15.00
CA CYS A 26 -8.02 20.91 -13.63
C CYS A 26 -7.31 22.27 -13.62
N ASP A 27 -7.51 23.01 -12.53
CA ASP A 27 -6.70 24.19 -12.24
C ASP A 27 -5.35 23.76 -11.67
N MET A 28 -4.28 24.42 -12.09
CA MET A 28 -2.92 24.14 -11.63
C MET A 28 -2.25 25.43 -11.15
N ILE A 29 -1.59 25.34 -9.99
CA ILE A 29 -0.71 26.38 -9.46
C ILE A 29 0.70 25.80 -9.44
N VAL A 30 1.67 26.54 -9.97
CA VAL A 30 3.08 26.13 -10.00
C VAL A 30 3.91 27.15 -9.24
N ASP A 31 4.41 26.74 -8.08
CA ASP A 31 5.35 27.51 -7.27
C ASP A 31 6.77 26.97 -7.47
N VAL A 32 7.75 27.86 -7.63
CA VAL A 32 9.16 27.50 -7.76
C VAL A 32 9.85 27.61 -6.40
N LEU A 33 10.29 26.48 -5.84
CA LEU A 33 11.02 26.46 -4.57
C LEU A 33 12.53 26.71 -4.73
N GLY A 34 13.10 26.40 -5.89
CA GLY A 34 14.54 26.55 -6.16
C GLY A 34 14.94 25.89 -7.47
N TYR A 35 16.23 25.98 -7.80
CA TYR A 35 16.84 25.37 -8.99
C TYR A 35 18.24 24.87 -8.68
N TYR A 36 18.73 23.94 -9.49
CA TYR A 36 20.13 23.49 -9.47
C TYR A 36 20.90 24.18 -10.59
N GLU A 37 22.12 24.62 -10.30
CA GLU A 37 23.02 25.22 -11.27
C GLU A 37 24.04 24.19 -11.77
N PRO A 38 24.38 24.17 -13.07
CA PRO A 38 25.46 23.34 -13.58
C PRO A 38 26.81 23.72 -12.96
N VAL A 39 27.59 22.71 -12.57
CA VAL A 39 28.94 22.88 -12.02
C VAL A 39 29.90 21.92 -12.70
N THR A 40 31.17 22.32 -12.86
CA THR A 40 32.20 21.51 -13.56
C THR A 40 33.18 20.84 -12.59
N GLY A 41 32.96 20.93 -11.28
CA GLY A 41 33.88 20.41 -10.28
C GLY A 41 33.36 20.51 -8.85
N ALA A 42 34.28 20.40 -7.89
CA ALA A 42 33.96 20.45 -6.47
C ALA A 42 33.39 21.82 -6.06
N VAL A 43 32.32 21.82 -5.27
CA VAL A 43 31.67 23.05 -4.74
C VAL A 43 31.49 22.95 -3.24
N ARG A 44 31.26 24.10 -2.58
CA ARG A 44 31.04 24.16 -1.13
C ARG A 44 29.56 24.05 -0.81
N ALA A 45 28.74 24.94 -1.35
CA ALA A 45 27.30 25.01 -1.12
C ALA A 45 26.48 24.14 -2.10
N GLY A 46 25.22 23.88 -1.74
CA GLY A 46 24.25 23.24 -2.64
C GLY A 46 24.43 21.73 -2.80
N ARG A 47 25.34 21.10 -2.05
CA ARG A 47 25.53 19.64 -2.05
C ARG A 47 24.58 19.00 -1.07
N PHE A 48 23.87 17.96 -1.49
CA PHE A 48 22.99 17.19 -0.61
C PHE A 48 23.80 16.21 0.24
N ILE A 49 23.52 16.20 1.54
CA ILE A 49 24.05 15.22 2.49
C ILE A 49 22.88 14.49 3.15
N GLY A 50 22.71 13.22 2.78
CA GLY A 50 21.68 12.35 3.34
C GLY A 50 22.04 11.85 4.74
N LEU A 51 21.06 11.75 5.62
CA LEU A 51 21.25 11.17 6.95
C LEU A 51 21.43 9.64 6.88
N GLY A 52 22.07 9.07 7.91
CA GLY A 52 22.19 7.61 8.08
C GLY A 52 20.83 6.90 8.12
N SER A 53 19.85 7.52 8.78
CA SER A 53 18.43 7.16 8.75
C SER A 53 17.61 8.45 8.86
N ALA A 54 16.38 8.46 8.36
CA ALA A 54 15.46 9.56 8.63
C ALA A 54 15.25 9.75 10.15
N LYS A 55 15.05 10.99 10.60
CA LYS A 55 14.92 11.37 12.01
C LYS A 55 13.69 12.23 12.25
N ARG A 56 12.90 11.93 13.29
CA ARG A 56 11.73 12.74 13.65
C ARG A 56 12.14 13.97 14.45
N ALA A 57 11.90 15.16 13.91
CA ALA A 57 12.16 16.42 14.60
C ALA A 57 11.03 16.84 15.53
N ILE A 58 9.77 16.62 15.13
CA ILE A 58 8.59 16.87 15.97
C ILE A 58 7.49 15.86 15.66
N ASP A 59 6.73 15.50 16.70
CA ASP A 59 5.49 14.71 16.63
C ASP A 59 4.45 15.38 17.53
N THR A 60 3.56 16.20 16.98
CA THR A 60 2.60 16.94 17.83
C THR A 60 1.47 16.06 18.35
N ARG A 61 1.34 14.81 17.89
CA ARG A 61 0.39 13.85 18.47
C ARG A 61 0.72 13.54 19.93
N ALA A 62 2.00 13.64 20.30
CA ALA A 62 2.46 13.42 21.65
C ALA A 62 1.99 14.51 22.63
N SER A 63 1.57 15.69 22.15
CA SER A 63 1.21 16.82 23.02
C SER A 63 -0.27 16.91 23.40
N SER A 64 -1.15 16.01 22.93
CA SER A 64 -2.63 16.00 23.13
C SER A 64 -3.41 17.26 22.70
N ALA A 65 -2.74 18.41 22.57
CA ALA A 65 -3.28 19.64 22.02
C ALA A 65 -2.92 19.77 20.54
N LEU A 66 -3.92 20.15 19.73
CA LEU A 66 -3.71 20.53 18.33
C LEU A 66 -2.93 21.84 18.25
N LEU A 67 -2.26 22.04 17.12
CA LEU A 67 -1.73 23.35 16.75
C LEU A 67 -2.87 24.38 16.68
N GLY A 68 -2.55 25.65 16.94
CA GLY A 68 -3.53 26.73 16.86
C GLY A 68 -3.93 27.04 15.42
N ALA A 69 -5.11 27.65 15.23
CA ALA A 69 -5.49 28.23 13.95
C ALA A 69 -4.58 29.42 13.61
N ASN A 70 -4.28 29.61 12.32
CA ASN A 70 -3.46 30.72 11.82
C ASN A 70 -2.15 30.89 12.63
N SER A 71 -1.48 29.78 12.91
CA SER A 71 -0.35 29.73 13.84
C SER A 71 0.92 29.17 13.20
N PHE A 72 2.05 29.50 13.81
CA PHE A 72 3.36 28.95 13.46
C PHE A 72 3.82 27.98 14.54
N THR A 73 4.34 26.83 14.12
CA THR A 73 5.03 25.88 14.97
C THR A 73 6.52 25.91 14.66
N THR A 74 7.34 26.19 15.67
CA THR A 74 8.80 26.14 15.51
C THR A 74 9.28 24.70 15.49
N VAL A 75 10.15 24.37 14.53
CA VAL A 75 10.81 23.06 14.46
C VAL A 75 12.31 23.26 14.62
N ASP A 76 12.87 22.70 15.69
CA ASP A 76 14.29 22.73 15.97
C ASP A 76 14.98 21.52 15.35
N VAL A 77 15.83 21.76 14.36
CA VAL A 77 16.56 20.71 13.63
C VAL A 77 18.01 20.59 14.06
N THR A 78 18.42 21.32 15.11
CA THR A 78 19.80 21.48 15.57
C THR A 78 20.54 20.17 15.79
N GLN A 79 19.87 19.15 16.31
CA GLN A 79 20.48 17.84 16.58
C GLN A 79 20.71 16.97 15.33
N TYR A 80 20.13 17.33 14.18
CA TYR A 80 20.17 16.52 12.96
C TYR A 80 20.94 17.17 11.82
N VAL A 81 21.03 18.50 11.79
CA VAL A 81 21.71 19.25 10.73
C VAL A 81 22.85 20.10 11.31
N PRO A 82 24.02 20.16 10.64
CA PRO A 82 25.18 20.89 11.13
C PRO A 82 25.04 22.41 10.97
N ALA A 83 25.99 23.17 11.49
CA ALA A 83 25.98 24.64 11.47
C ALA A 83 26.14 25.23 10.06
N ASP A 84 26.77 24.49 9.17
CA ASP A 84 27.00 24.83 7.77
C ASP A 84 25.88 24.32 6.83
N ALA A 85 24.74 23.88 7.37
CA ALA A 85 23.56 23.57 6.56
C ALA A 85 22.86 24.85 6.06
N SER A 86 22.64 24.97 4.76
CA SER A 86 21.88 26.07 4.13
C SER A 86 20.37 25.80 4.13
N SER A 87 19.98 24.53 3.95
CA SER A 87 18.58 24.10 3.96
C SER A 87 18.45 22.67 4.47
N VAL A 88 17.25 22.32 4.92
CA VAL A 88 16.89 20.99 5.41
C VAL A 88 15.91 20.33 4.45
N VAL A 89 16.09 19.02 4.24
CA VAL A 89 15.17 18.17 3.47
C VAL A 89 14.33 17.36 4.45
N LEU A 90 13.02 17.49 4.34
CA LEU A 90 12.08 16.90 5.27
C LEU A 90 10.85 16.32 4.57
N ASN A 91 10.14 15.45 5.27
CA ASN A 91 8.77 15.10 4.99
C ASN A 91 7.87 15.73 6.05
N LEU A 92 6.91 16.55 5.61
CA LEU A 92 5.88 17.17 6.45
C LEU A 92 4.62 16.33 6.32
N THR A 93 4.14 15.78 7.44
CA THR A 93 2.90 14.99 7.49
C THR A 93 1.90 15.69 8.39
N THR A 94 0.63 15.78 7.98
CA THR A 94 -0.47 16.02 8.90
C THR A 94 -1.19 14.71 9.20
N THR A 95 -1.49 14.45 10.47
CA THR A 95 -2.19 13.22 10.91
C THR A 95 -3.63 13.45 11.28
N SER A 96 -4.01 14.71 11.46
CA SER A 96 -5.39 15.12 11.71
C SER A 96 -5.49 16.62 11.45
N SER A 97 -6.63 17.05 10.90
CA SER A 97 -7.03 18.45 10.89
C SER A 97 -8.52 18.55 11.19
N VAL A 98 -8.96 19.67 11.77
CA VAL A 98 -10.37 19.90 12.10
C VAL A 98 -11.24 20.24 10.88
N GLY A 99 -10.64 20.43 9.70
CA GLY A 99 -11.33 20.77 8.46
C GLY A 99 -10.35 20.90 7.28
N PRO A 100 -10.78 21.47 6.14
CA PRO A 100 -9.86 21.85 5.06
C PRO A 100 -8.73 22.72 5.61
N ASN A 101 -7.49 22.47 5.19
CA ASN A 101 -6.32 23.15 5.75
C ASN A 101 -5.19 23.21 4.73
N PHE A 102 -4.29 24.16 4.93
CA PHE A 102 -3.00 24.15 4.27
C PHE A 102 -1.89 24.44 5.27
N PHE A 103 -0.72 23.92 4.95
CA PHE A 103 0.49 24.11 5.73
C PHE A 103 1.60 24.65 4.85
N THR A 104 2.47 25.47 5.43
CA THR A 104 3.65 26.00 4.75
C THR A 104 4.86 25.83 5.64
N ALA A 105 5.86 25.09 5.18
CA ALA A 105 7.14 25.02 5.86
C ALA A 105 8.06 26.11 5.29
N GLU A 106 8.60 26.96 6.16
CA GLU A 106 9.35 28.15 5.75
C GLU A 106 10.51 28.46 6.72
N PRO A 107 11.48 29.30 6.30
CA PRO A 107 12.57 29.72 7.16
C PRO A 107 12.05 30.40 8.43
N TYR A 108 12.69 30.13 9.56
CA TYR A 108 12.27 30.68 10.85
C TYR A 108 12.31 32.21 10.90
N SER A 109 13.17 32.85 10.10
CA SER A 109 13.29 34.31 9.99
C SER A 109 12.13 35.02 9.30
N VAL A 110 11.26 34.30 8.58
CA VAL A 110 10.07 34.89 7.94
C VAL A 110 9.09 35.33 9.03
N THR A 111 8.43 36.47 8.89
CA THR A 111 7.46 36.97 9.91
C THR A 111 6.07 37.21 9.34
N THR A 112 5.94 37.28 8.02
CA THR A 112 4.68 37.48 7.31
C THR A 112 3.90 36.17 7.18
N LYS A 113 2.59 36.28 7.01
CA LYS A 113 1.74 35.12 6.67
C LYS A 113 2.15 34.57 5.29
N PRO A 114 2.26 33.24 5.10
CA PRO A 114 2.63 32.67 3.81
C PRO A 114 1.55 32.89 2.75
N THR A 115 1.97 33.05 1.49
CA THR A 115 1.08 33.15 0.32
C THR A 115 1.06 31.87 -0.53
N THR A 116 1.92 30.90 -0.23
CA THR A 116 2.03 29.60 -0.89
C THR A 116 1.78 28.48 0.13
N SER A 117 1.45 27.27 -0.34
CA SER A 117 1.24 26.09 0.51
C SER A 117 2.19 24.97 0.14
N SER A 118 2.77 24.31 1.14
CA SER A 118 3.54 23.07 0.97
C SER A 118 2.64 21.84 0.96
N LEU A 119 1.62 21.79 1.84
CA LEU A 119 0.74 20.64 2.04
C LEU A 119 -0.72 21.11 2.10
N ASN A 120 -1.64 20.37 1.48
CA ASN A 120 -3.06 20.65 1.51
C ASN A 120 -3.86 19.41 1.92
N VAL A 121 -4.88 19.63 2.75
CA VAL A 121 -5.93 18.65 3.06
C VAL A 121 -7.29 19.30 2.86
N THR A 122 -8.26 18.52 2.41
CA THR A 122 -9.57 19.02 1.98
C THR A 122 -10.71 18.65 2.91
N ARG A 123 -10.45 17.82 3.93
CA ARG A 123 -11.46 17.41 4.91
C ARG A 123 -10.86 17.15 6.28
N ALA A 124 -11.73 17.15 7.28
CA ALA A 124 -11.36 16.80 8.64
C ALA A 124 -10.81 15.36 8.73
N GLY A 125 -9.79 15.15 9.55
CA GLY A 125 -9.14 13.85 9.78
C GLY A 125 -8.33 13.31 8.60
N GLU A 126 -8.14 14.08 7.52
CA GLU A 126 -7.31 13.65 6.40
C GLU A 126 -5.82 13.60 6.78
N ILE A 127 -5.20 12.46 6.47
CA ILE A 127 -3.77 12.18 6.60
C ILE A 127 -3.11 12.34 5.24
N ARG A 128 -2.13 13.24 5.15
CA ARG A 128 -1.29 13.43 3.98
C ARG A 128 0.12 13.84 4.35
N ALA A 129 1.04 13.61 3.44
CA ALA A 129 2.43 13.99 3.57
C ALA A 129 2.96 14.63 2.28
N VAL A 130 3.97 15.49 2.43
CA VAL A 130 4.68 16.13 1.33
C VAL A 130 6.17 16.27 1.65
N GLY A 131 7.03 15.99 0.68
CA GLY A 131 8.45 16.27 0.73
C GLY A 131 8.70 17.77 0.55
N VAL A 132 9.51 18.37 1.41
CA VAL A 132 9.83 19.80 1.38
C VAL A 132 11.33 20.03 1.57
N ILE A 133 11.86 21.05 0.89
CA ILE A 133 13.19 21.59 1.09
C ILE A 133 13.03 23.02 1.59
N VAL A 134 13.59 23.34 2.76
CA VAL A 134 13.39 24.65 3.41
C VAL A 134 14.72 25.23 3.90
N PRO A 135 15.05 26.49 3.60
CA PRO A 135 16.22 27.15 4.17
C PRO A 135 16.16 27.18 5.70
N VAL A 136 17.30 26.90 6.34
CA VAL A 136 17.42 26.87 7.80
C VAL A 136 17.88 28.24 8.28
N SER A 137 17.21 28.80 9.29
CA SER A 137 17.70 30.00 9.98
C SER A 137 18.42 29.61 11.27
N THR A 138 19.57 30.23 11.53
CA THR A 138 20.29 30.07 12.79
C THR A 138 19.98 31.25 13.71
N VAL A 139 19.26 30.99 14.80
CA VAL A 139 18.89 32.01 15.81
C VAL A 139 19.27 31.52 17.19
N GLY A 140 20.11 32.30 17.90
CA GLY A 140 20.60 31.92 19.24
C GLY A 140 21.36 30.58 19.26
N GLY A 141 22.14 30.29 18.22
CA GLY A 141 22.88 29.03 18.06
C GLY A 141 22.03 27.82 17.67
N LYS A 142 20.71 27.99 17.49
CA LYS A 142 19.78 26.92 17.11
C LYS A 142 19.37 27.06 15.65
N ARG A 143 19.36 25.93 14.95
CA ARG A 143 18.93 25.78 13.56
C ARG A 143 17.46 25.46 13.52
N ARG A 144 16.67 26.36 12.93
CA ARG A 144 15.21 26.33 13.00
C ARG A 144 14.56 26.59 11.66
N ILE A 145 13.42 25.94 11.48
CA ILE A 145 12.39 26.30 10.52
C ILE A 145 11.08 26.53 11.29
N LYS A 146 10.02 26.91 10.58
CA LYS A 146 8.67 26.90 11.14
C LYS A 146 7.65 26.37 10.13
N VAL A 147 6.57 25.82 10.67
CA VAL A 147 5.42 25.33 9.89
C VAL A 147 4.22 26.18 10.25
N TYR A 148 3.65 26.85 9.25
CA TYR A 148 2.37 27.52 9.34
C TYR A 148 1.23 26.50 9.20
N ALA A 149 0.14 26.67 9.96
CA ALA A 149 -1.11 25.96 9.77
C ALA A 149 -2.28 26.95 9.74
N LEU A 150 -3.16 26.85 8.75
CA LEU A 150 -4.34 27.72 8.64
C LEU A 150 -5.37 27.38 9.73
N HIS A 151 -5.64 26.10 9.94
CA HIS A 151 -6.59 25.59 10.94
C HIS A 151 -5.90 24.62 11.92
N PRO A 152 -6.53 24.32 13.07
CA PRO A 152 -6.00 23.37 14.02
C PRO A 152 -5.74 21.99 13.41
N ALA A 153 -4.59 21.43 13.74
CA ALA A 153 -4.10 20.19 13.17
C ALA A 153 -2.99 19.57 14.01
N GLU A 154 -2.67 18.32 13.68
CA GLU A 154 -1.47 17.63 14.12
C GLU A 154 -0.48 17.56 12.95
N ILE A 155 0.80 17.72 13.26
CA ILE A 155 1.88 17.54 12.29
C ILE A 155 3.00 16.64 12.83
N ILE A 156 3.69 16.01 11.90
CA ILE A 156 4.95 15.31 12.10
C ILE A 156 5.94 15.88 11.09
N VAL A 157 7.18 16.11 11.53
CA VAL A 157 8.27 16.50 10.64
C VAL A 157 9.40 15.50 10.78
N ASP A 158 9.68 14.78 9.70
CA ASP A 158 10.77 13.81 9.61
C ASP A 158 11.86 14.36 8.67
N ILE A 159 13.11 14.39 9.11
CA ILE A 159 14.26 14.94 8.38
C ILE A 159 15.01 13.80 7.68
N THR A 160 15.35 13.96 6.40
CA THR A 160 16.09 12.97 5.61
C THR A 160 17.50 13.41 5.23
N GLY A 161 17.78 14.72 5.24
CA GLY A 161 19.09 15.26 4.88
C GLY A 161 19.12 16.79 4.96
N TYR A 162 20.22 17.37 4.48
CA TYR A 162 20.41 18.81 4.39
C TYR A 162 21.25 19.16 3.15
N PHE A 163 21.22 20.43 2.75
CA PHE A 163 22.15 20.97 1.76
C PHE A 163 23.25 21.78 2.45
N THR A 164 24.46 21.70 1.93
CA THR A 164 25.61 22.45 2.42
C THR A 164 25.53 23.95 2.09
N SER A 165 26.30 24.76 2.80
CA SER A 165 26.49 26.19 2.56
C SER A 165 27.94 26.48 2.14
N GLU A 166 28.25 27.75 1.90
CA GLU A 166 29.59 28.20 1.49
C GLU A 166 30.68 27.96 2.56
N SER A 167 30.29 27.68 3.81
CA SER A 167 31.24 27.36 4.88
C SER A 167 31.68 25.90 4.89
N SER A 168 31.03 25.02 4.11
CA SER A 168 31.42 23.61 4.00
C SER A 168 32.71 23.43 3.17
N PRO A 169 33.48 22.35 3.39
CA PRO A 169 34.60 21.99 2.50
C PRO A 169 34.13 21.70 1.07
N PRO A 170 34.94 21.99 0.04
CA PRO A 170 34.57 21.67 -1.33
C PRO A 170 34.62 20.16 -1.57
N SER A 171 33.65 19.61 -2.31
CA SER A 171 33.65 18.21 -2.76
C SER A 171 32.77 18.03 -3.99
N THR A 172 32.97 16.94 -4.72
CA THR A 172 32.11 16.47 -5.81
C THR A 172 30.98 15.55 -5.33
N ASP A 173 30.98 15.15 -4.05
CA ASP A 173 29.90 14.35 -3.46
C ASP A 173 28.68 15.22 -3.13
N GLY A 174 27.49 14.69 -3.37
CA GLY A 174 26.22 15.36 -3.12
C GLY A 174 25.79 16.32 -4.23
N LEU A 175 26.44 16.28 -5.40
CA LEU A 175 26.02 17.05 -6.58
C LEU A 175 24.80 16.38 -7.22
N PHE A 176 23.80 17.19 -7.58
CA PHE A 176 22.62 16.66 -8.26
C PHE A 176 22.90 16.39 -9.74
N VAL A 177 22.56 15.19 -10.20
CA VAL A 177 22.57 14.81 -11.60
C VAL A 177 21.11 14.58 -12.04
N PRO A 178 20.53 15.49 -12.84
CA PRO A 178 19.18 15.30 -13.36
C PRO A 178 19.18 14.21 -14.44
N VAL A 179 18.15 13.38 -14.44
CA VAL A 179 17.91 12.40 -15.51
C VAL A 179 16.59 12.71 -16.21
N THR A 180 16.42 12.22 -17.44
CA THR A 180 15.07 12.07 -17.99
C THR A 180 14.32 11.09 -17.08
N PRO A 181 13.14 11.44 -16.53
CA PRO A 181 12.48 10.61 -15.53
C PRO A 181 12.37 9.15 -15.96
N VAL A 182 12.76 8.23 -15.08
CA VAL A 182 12.76 6.79 -15.33
C VAL A 182 11.96 6.05 -14.27
N ARG A 183 11.11 5.10 -14.70
CA ARG A 183 10.36 4.25 -13.79
C ARG A 183 11.26 3.16 -13.21
N LEU A 184 11.49 3.19 -11.90
CA LEU A 184 12.26 2.15 -11.21
C LEU A 184 11.40 0.93 -10.88
N THR A 185 10.15 1.17 -10.50
CA THR A 185 9.19 0.08 -10.23
C THR A 185 7.76 0.54 -10.50
N ASP A 186 6.95 -0.38 -11.02
CA ASP A 186 5.49 -0.31 -11.07
C ASP A 186 4.97 -1.67 -10.62
N THR A 187 4.41 -1.75 -9.41
CA THR A 187 3.94 -3.05 -8.90
C THR A 187 2.61 -3.47 -9.52
N ARG A 188 2.04 -2.68 -10.43
CA ARG A 188 0.85 -3.04 -11.21
C ARG A 188 1.20 -3.85 -12.46
N ASP A 189 2.45 -3.81 -12.90
CA ASP A 189 2.86 -4.50 -14.11
C ASP A 189 2.73 -6.03 -13.97
N PRO A 190 2.28 -6.75 -15.01
CA PRO A 190 2.19 -8.20 -14.98
C PRO A 190 3.51 -8.87 -14.60
N GLY A 191 3.45 -9.86 -13.70
CA GLY A 191 4.64 -10.59 -13.23
C GLY A 191 5.45 -9.86 -12.15
N LYS A 192 5.05 -8.66 -11.71
CA LYS A 192 5.57 -8.02 -10.50
C LYS A 192 4.80 -8.51 -9.26
N ILE A 193 5.26 -8.06 -8.09
CA ILE A 193 4.73 -8.45 -6.78
C ILE A 193 3.24 -8.08 -6.56
N GLY A 194 2.64 -7.24 -7.41
CA GLY A 194 1.25 -6.82 -7.26
C GLY A 194 1.05 -5.75 -6.19
N ARG A 195 -0.16 -5.63 -5.66
CA ARG A 195 -0.44 -4.73 -4.53
C ARG A 195 0.27 -5.27 -3.30
N LEU A 196 1.04 -4.43 -2.62
CA LEU A 196 1.68 -4.83 -1.38
C LEU A 196 0.62 -5.11 -0.31
N TRP A 197 0.90 -6.09 0.55
CA TRP A 197 0.12 -6.36 1.76
C TRP A 197 0.69 -5.60 2.96
N PRO A 198 -0.08 -5.49 4.06
CA PRO A 198 0.45 -4.97 5.31
C PRO A 198 1.77 -5.65 5.70
N GLY A 199 2.80 -4.86 5.96
CA GLY A 199 4.11 -5.36 6.35
C GLY A 199 5.04 -5.72 5.20
N TRP A 200 4.57 -5.73 3.95
CA TRP A 200 5.39 -6.09 2.80
C TRP A 200 6.39 -5.00 2.42
N VAL A 201 7.51 -5.43 1.86
CA VAL A 201 8.57 -4.59 1.30
C VAL A 201 8.81 -4.95 -0.16
N THR A 202 9.05 -3.95 -1.00
CA THR A 202 9.57 -4.14 -2.35
C THR A 202 10.86 -3.35 -2.55
N GLU A 203 11.82 -3.91 -3.28
CA GLU A 203 13.07 -3.25 -3.63
C GLU A 203 13.00 -2.75 -5.09
N ALA A 204 13.68 -1.64 -5.37
CA ALA A 204 13.84 -1.10 -6.71
C ALA A 204 15.32 -0.73 -6.94
N THR A 205 15.94 -1.38 -7.91
CA THR A 205 17.33 -1.13 -8.30
C THR A 205 17.43 0.13 -9.16
N LEU A 206 18.61 0.73 -9.20
CA LEU A 206 18.88 1.90 -10.04
C LEU A 206 19.36 1.49 -11.43
N PRO A 207 19.13 2.31 -12.46
CA PRO A 207 19.77 2.13 -13.76
C PRO A 207 21.29 2.28 -13.65
N ALA A 208 22.04 1.62 -14.53
CA ALA A 208 23.50 1.66 -14.55
C ALA A 208 24.07 3.09 -14.69
N SER A 209 23.33 4.01 -15.30
CA SER A 209 23.69 5.43 -15.40
C SER A 209 23.76 6.16 -14.05
N ALA A 210 23.25 5.56 -12.98
CA ALA A 210 23.26 6.12 -11.62
C ALA A 210 24.15 5.30 -10.67
N ALA A 211 25.22 4.66 -11.18
CA ALA A 211 26.13 3.85 -10.38
C ALA A 211 26.85 4.63 -9.26
N GLU A 212 27.06 5.94 -9.46
CA GLU A 212 27.69 6.85 -8.49
C GLU A 212 26.67 7.56 -7.57
N ALA A 213 25.45 7.02 -7.45
CA ALA A 213 24.43 7.60 -6.60
C ALA A 213 24.68 7.29 -5.12
N SER A 214 24.79 8.32 -4.28
CA SER A 214 24.68 8.20 -2.82
C SER A 214 23.22 8.28 -2.34
N ALA A 215 22.39 9.02 -3.07
CA ALA A 215 20.97 9.20 -2.84
C ALA A 215 20.21 9.44 -4.15
N VAL A 216 18.90 9.20 -4.16
CA VAL A 216 18.02 9.41 -5.32
C VAL A 216 16.87 10.35 -4.98
N VAL A 217 16.41 11.05 -6.01
CA VAL A 217 15.21 11.89 -6.00
C VAL A 217 14.11 11.15 -6.74
N LEU A 218 13.05 10.80 -6.02
CA LEU A 218 11.93 10.02 -6.50
C LEU A 218 10.62 10.79 -6.36
N ASN A 219 9.69 10.54 -7.28
CA ASN A 219 8.27 10.68 -7.02
C ASN A 219 7.71 9.28 -6.76
N VAL A 220 7.26 9.02 -5.52
CA VAL A 220 6.68 7.73 -5.12
C VAL A 220 5.19 7.87 -5.02
N THR A 221 4.46 7.06 -5.78
CA THR A 221 2.99 7.06 -5.80
C THR A 221 2.47 5.75 -5.23
N GLY A 222 1.71 5.84 -4.15
CA GLY A 222 0.87 4.74 -3.70
C GLY A 222 -0.43 4.74 -4.47
N VAL A 223 -0.81 3.60 -5.05
CA VAL A 223 -2.00 3.47 -5.90
C VAL A 223 -2.93 2.41 -5.32
N LEU A 224 -4.23 2.74 -5.25
CA LEU A 224 -5.29 1.86 -4.73
C LEU A 224 -4.93 1.27 -3.36
N SER A 225 -4.68 2.14 -2.37
CA SER A 225 -4.43 1.75 -0.98
C SER A 225 -5.48 0.74 -0.48
N ARG A 226 -5.08 -0.21 0.37
CA ARG A 226 -6.03 -1.16 0.99
C ARG A 226 -6.76 -0.55 2.19
N GLY A 227 -6.26 0.54 2.74
CA GLY A 227 -6.81 1.23 3.91
C GLY A 227 -5.99 2.47 4.28
N ALA A 228 -6.34 3.08 5.42
CA ALA A 228 -5.51 4.12 6.02
C ALA A 228 -4.13 3.54 6.39
N GLY A 229 -3.06 4.27 6.11
CA GLY A 229 -1.70 3.75 6.27
C GLY A 229 -0.65 4.64 5.62
N TYR A 230 0.52 4.07 5.38
CA TYR A 230 1.64 4.79 4.79
C TYR A 230 2.64 3.88 4.09
N LEU A 231 3.44 4.49 3.22
CA LEU A 231 4.67 3.92 2.67
C LEU A 231 5.89 4.57 3.33
N THR A 232 6.92 3.78 3.57
CA THR A 232 8.25 4.24 4.01
C THR A 232 9.27 3.89 2.95
N VAL A 233 10.09 4.86 2.54
CA VAL A 233 11.13 4.69 1.53
C VAL A 233 12.50 4.87 2.19
N ALA A 234 13.39 3.91 2.01
CA ALA A 234 14.74 3.92 2.57
C ALA A 234 15.73 3.27 1.60
N ALA A 235 17.02 3.38 1.90
CA ALA A 235 18.05 2.58 1.22
C ALA A 235 17.75 1.09 1.41
N ALA A 236 17.82 0.29 0.35
CA ALA A 236 17.48 -1.13 0.40
C ALA A 236 18.38 -1.90 1.38
N ARG A 237 17.86 -2.94 2.03
CA ARG A 237 18.62 -3.82 2.93
C ARG A 237 19.27 -3.08 4.11
N GLN A 238 18.56 -2.09 4.62
CA GLN A 238 18.87 -1.37 5.85
C GLN A 238 17.70 -1.51 6.83
N PRO A 239 17.91 -1.32 8.15
CA PRO A 239 16.81 -1.20 9.09
C PRO A 239 15.81 -0.12 8.65
N LEU A 240 14.53 -0.47 8.59
CA LEU A 240 13.48 0.48 8.22
C LEU A 240 13.37 1.61 9.25
N PRO A 241 13.39 2.89 8.83
CA PRO A 241 13.19 3.99 9.74
C PRO A 241 11.74 4.05 10.23
N ARG A 242 11.50 4.59 11.42
CA ARG A 242 10.16 4.78 11.99
C ARG A 242 9.45 6.04 11.46
N THR A 243 9.63 6.35 10.19
CA THR A 243 9.14 7.56 9.49
C THR A 243 8.28 7.16 8.30
N SER A 244 7.41 8.03 7.83
CA SER A 244 6.60 7.81 6.61
C SER A 244 7.01 8.75 5.49
N ASN A 245 6.72 8.38 4.25
CA ASN A 245 6.86 9.21 3.05
C ASN A 245 5.51 9.46 2.40
N VAL A 246 4.77 8.43 2.00
CA VAL A 246 3.44 8.56 1.40
C VAL A 246 2.39 8.16 2.44
N ASN A 247 1.31 8.92 2.58
CA ASN A 247 0.28 8.63 3.59
C ASN A 247 -1.11 8.56 2.96
N PHE A 248 -1.92 7.59 3.42
CA PHE A 248 -3.29 7.34 3.00
C PHE A 248 -4.23 7.48 4.20
N SER A 249 -5.39 8.06 3.96
CA SER A 249 -6.48 8.20 4.93
C SER A 249 -7.56 7.11 4.80
N ALA A 250 -7.62 6.43 3.66
CA ALA A 250 -8.73 5.55 3.30
C ALA A 250 -8.28 4.52 2.25
N PRO A 251 -9.05 3.43 2.01
CA PRO A 251 -8.84 2.56 0.86
C PRO A 251 -9.07 3.28 -0.47
N PHE A 252 -8.54 2.68 -1.55
CA PHE A 252 -8.66 3.09 -2.95
C PHE A 252 -8.08 4.47 -3.29
N GLN A 253 -7.23 5.03 -2.42
CA GLN A 253 -6.58 6.30 -2.68
C GLN A 253 -5.36 6.13 -3.59
N THR A 254 -5.10 7.16 -4.40
CA THR A 254 -3.86 7.33 -5.16
C THR A 254 -3.19 8.61 -4.69
N VAL A 255 -2.00 8.51 -4.10
CA VAL A 255 -1.31 9.64 -3.47
C VAL A 255 0.17 9.60 -3.86
N PRO A 256 0.70 10.65 -4.52
CA PRO A 256 2.12 10.81 -4.77
C PRO A 256 2.81 11.56 -3.62
N ASN A 257 4.12 11.35 -3.48
CA ASN A 257 5.00 12.24 -2.73
C ASN A 257 6.42 12.26 -3.30
N HIS A 258 7.06 13.44 -3.25
CA HIS A 258 8.50 13.61 -3.44
C HIS A 258 9.32 12.98 -2.33
N VAL A 259 10.36 12.24 -2.70
CA VAL A 259 11.23 11.54 -1.77
C VAL A 259 12.69 11.75 -2.17
N ILE A 260 13.52 12.22 -1.24
CA ILE A 260 14.97 12.15 -1.36
C ILE A 260 15.46 11.14 -0.31
N THR A 261 16.12 10.09 -0.77
CA THR A 261 16.54 8.98 0.09
C THR A 261 17.90 8.43 -0.31
N PRO A 262 18.76 8.04 0.65
CA PRO A 262 19.99 7.31 0.33
C PRO A 262 19.70 5.98 -0.36
N VAL A 263 20.69 5.44 -1.06
CA VAL A 263 20.60 4.13 -1.71
C VAL A 263 21.69 3.18 -1.22
N THR A 264 21.48 1.88 -1.42
CA THR A 264 22.56 0.88 -1.27
C THR A 264 23.13 0.45 -2.60
N VAL A 265 24.41 0.09 -2.58
CA VAL A 265 25.08 -0.52 -3.74
C VAL A 265 24.31 -1.78 -4.14
N THR A 266 24.18 -2.00 -5.45
CA THR A 266 23.44 -3.09 -6.12
C THR A 266 21.93 -3.22 -5.86
N HIS A 267 21.37 -2.63 -4.81
CA HIS A 267 19.96 -2.84 -4.42
C HIS A 267 19.08 -1.59 -4.46
N GLY A 268 19.68 -0.39 -4.50
CA GLY A 268 18.91 0.85 -4.65
C GLY A 268 18.10 1.19 -3.41
N VAL A 269 16.77 1.24 -3.57
CA VAL A 269 15.81 1.63 -2.52
C VAL A 269 14.88 0.48 -2.14
N GLN A 270 14.38 0.51 -0.91
CA GLN A 270 13.28 -0.34 -0.45
C GLN A 270 12.07 0.52 -0.07
N ILE A 271 10.88 -0.03 -0.32
CA ILE A 271 9.61 0.60 -0.06
C ILE A 271 8.77 -0.35 0.78
N PHE A 272 8.55 0.02 2.04
CA PHE A 272 7.70 -0.69 2.99
C PHE A 272 6.27 -0.18 2.91
N SER A 273 5.28 -1.07 3.05
CA SER A 273 3.87 -0.72 3.14
C SER A 273 3.26 -1.11 4.49
N SER A 274 2.72 -0.15 5.24
CA SER A 274 2.13 -0.46 6.54
C SER A 274 0.78 -1.16 6.44
N HIS A 275 -0.03 -0.84 5.43
CA HIS A 275 -1.38 -1.38 5.26
C HIS A 275 -1.69 -1.83 3.83
N GLY A 276 -0.76 -1.68 2.89
CA GLY A 276 -0.89 -2.15 1.52
C GLY A 276 -1.32 -1.09 0.51
N ALA A 277 -0.65 -1.08 -0.64
CA ALA A 277 -0.94 -0.28 -1.83
C ALA A 277 -0.10 -0.84 -3.00
N HIS A 278 -0.49 -0.56 -4.25
CA HIS A 278 0.50 -0.66 -5.33
C HIS A 278 1.48 0.49 -5.19
N VAL A 279 2.68 0.31 -5.72
CA VAL A 279 3.74 1.30 -5.67
C VAL A 279 4.23 1.59 -7.07
N ILE A 280 4.29 2.87 -7.40
CA ILE A 280 5.03 3.38 -8.55
C ILE A 280 6.16 4.24 -8.00
N ALA A 281 7.39 4.04 -8.46
CA ALA A 281 8.49 4.94 -8.15
C ALA A 281 9.17 5.41 -9.43
N ASP A 282 9.07 6.71 -9.69
CA ASP A 282 9.69 7.38 -10.82
C ASP A 282 10.89 8.20 -10.29
N MET A 283 12.07 8.02 -10.89
CA MET A 283 13.31 8.69 -10.52
C MET A 283 13.55 9.90 -11.41
N ALA A 284 13.72 11.08 -10.80
CA ALA A 284 14.00 12.35 -11.50
C ALA A 284 15.50 12.69 -11.57
N GLY A 285 16.31 12.10 -10.68
CA GLY A 285 17.75 12.32 -10.63
C GLY A 285 18.38 11.66 -9.41
N TYR A 286 19.68 11.82 -9.27
CA TYR A 286 20.45 11.31 -8.13
C TYR A 286 21.45 12.34 -7.62
N PHE A 287 21.94 12.13 -6.40
CA PHE A 287 23.07 12.86 -5.85
C PHE A 287 24.32 11.99 -5.91
N THR A 288 25.42 12.55 -6.41
CA THR A 288 26.71 11.86 -6.52
C THR A 288 27.25 11.45 -5.14
N GLY A 289 28.12 10.45 -5.13
CA GLY A 289 28.90 10.05 -3.96
C GLY A 289 28.88 8.54 -3.75
N THR A 290 29.20 8.11 -2.54
CA THR A 290 29.28 6.67 -2.23
C THR A 290 27.94 6.12 -1.73
N PRO A 291 27.36 5.10 -2.40
CA PRO A 291 26.17 4.41 -1.90
C PRO A 291 26.46 3.67 -0.59
N LYS A 292 25.42 3.43 0.21
CA LYS A 292 25.53 2.63 1.44
C LYS A 292 25.82 1.16 1.12
N ILE A 293 26.44 0.46 2.06
CA ILE A 293 26.63 -0.99 1.98
C ILE A 293 25.38 -1.67 2.60
N PRO A 294 24.74 -2.64 1.93
CA PRO A 294 23.68 -3.47 2.50
C PRO A 294 24.07 -4.08 3.84
N GLN A 295 23.18 -4.04 4.83
CA GLN A 295 23.39 -4.61 6.16
C GLN A 295 22.48 -5.81 6.46
N LEU A 296 21.37 -5.94 5.72
CA LEU A 296 20.38 -6.99 5.87
C LEU A 296 20.30 -7.86 4.61
N ALA A 297 19.72 -9.05 4.75
CA ALA A 297 19.33 -9.86 3.60
C ALA A 297 18.11 -9.24 2.89
N GLU A 298 17.75 -9.82 1.75
CA GLU A 298 16.49 -9.49 1.08
C GLU A 298 15.30 -9.72 2.01
N HIS A 299 14.32 -8.81 1.95
CA HIS A 299 13.09 -8.97 2.72
C HIS A 299 12.24 -10.13 2.17
N VAL A 300 11.94 -11.09 3.04
CA VAL A 300 11.00 -12.17 2.72
C VAL A 300 9.60 -11.73 3.13
N ASN A 301 8.75 -11.46 2.13
CA ASN A 301 7.35 -11.15 2.37
C ASN A 301 6.58 -12.43 2.73
N PRO A 302 5.79 -12.44 3.82
CA PRO A 302 4.94 -13.58 4.13
C PRO A 302 3.86 -13.73 3.06
N PRO A 303 3.22 -14.91 2.93
CA PRO A 303 2.04 -15.06 2.09
C PRO A 303 0.98 -14.00 2.42
N PRO A 304 0.15 -13.59 1.45
CA PRO A 304 -1.02 -12.75 1.71
C PRO A 304 -1.86 -13.29 2.88
N PRO A 305 -2.39 -12.42 3.76
CA PRO A 305 -3.29 -12.83 4.82
C PRO A 305 -4.47 -13.65 4.30
N ALA A 306 -5.00 -14.52 5.15
CA ALA A 306 -6.27 -15.19 4.89
C ALA A 306 -7.41 -14.16 4.73
N ALA A 307 -8.33 -14.41 3.80
CA ALA A 307 -9.55 -13.62 3.63
C ALA A 307 -10.72 -14.33 4.33
N PRO A 308 -11.19 -13.86 5.50
CA PRO A 308 -12.42 -14.38 6.08
C PRO A 308 -13.65 -13.97 5.23
N PRO A 309 -14.80 -14.66 5.35
CA PRO A 309 -16.06 -14.22 4.74
C PRO A 309 -16.44 -12.80 5.20
N GLN A 310 -17.19 -12.01 4.45
CA GLN A 310 -18.07 -12.41 3.33
C GLN A 310 -17.34 -12.61 2.00
N TRP A 311 -17.73 -13.67 1.28
CA TRP A 311 -17.28 -13.93 -0.11
C TRP A 311 -18.46 -13.99 -1.07
N VAL A 312 -18.15 -14.01 -2.36
CA VAL A 312 -19.10 -14.28 -3.45
C VAL A 312 -18.63 -15.51 -4.21
N LEU A 313 -19.41 -16.59 -4.16
CA LEU A 313 -19.22 -17.80 -4.93
C LEU A 313 -19.97 -17.71 -6.26
N THR A 314 -19.25 -17.91 -7.35
CA THR A 314 -19.80 -18.01 -8.71
C THR A 314 -19.44 -19.37 -9.30
N ILE A 315 -20.43 -20.08 -9.83
CA ILE A 315 -20.23 -21.34 -10.56
C ILE A 315 -20.85 -21.18 -11.96
N PRO A 316 -20.04 -20.81 -12.97
CA PRO A 316 -20.55 -20.44 -14.29
C PRO A 316 -21.44 -21.50 -14.93
N LYS A 317 -21.04 -22.78 -14.84
CA LYS A 317 -21.80 -23.90 -15.42
C LYS A 317 -23.22 -24.04 -14.86
N LEU A 318 -23.41 -23.66 -13.60
CA LEU A 318 -24.72 -23.74 -12.94
C LEU A 318 -25.51 -22.43 -13.03
N GLY A 319 -24.90 -21.35 -13.54
CA GLY A 319 -25.43 -20.00 -13.38
C GLY A 319 -25.55 -19.59 -11.90
N LEU A 320 -24.75 -20.21 -11.01
CA LEU A 320 -24.82 -19.93 -9.57
C LEU A 320 -24.13 -18.62 -9.26
N PHE A 321 -24.80 -17.79 -8.47
CA PHE A 321 -24.22 -16.68 -7.72
C PHE A 321 -24.70 -16.78 -6.27
N SER A 322 -23.80 -16.92 -5.31
CA SER A 322 -24.16 -17.06 -3.89
C SER A 322 -23.21 -16.30 -2.98
N THR A 323 -23.78 -15.50 -2.08
CA THR A 323 -23.02 -14.88 -1.00
C THR A 323 -22.66 -15.92 0.05
N VAL A 324 -21.39 -15.96 0.45
CA VAL A 324 -20.86 -16.86 1.49
C VAL A 324 -20.67 -16.10 2.80
N ARG A 325 -21.20 -16.62 3.91
CA ARG A 325 -21.13 -16.00 5.24
C ARG A 325 -20.72 -16.99 6.33
N SER A 326 -20.04 -16.50 7.37
CA SER A 326 -19.77 -17.24 8.63
C SER A 326 -20.79 -16.88 9.71
N GLY A 327 -20.96 -17.77 10.70
CA GLY A 327 -21.92 -17.59 11.80
C GLY A 327 -22.87 -18.78 11.93
N ASP A 328 -24.06 -18.56 12.50
CA ASP A 328 -25.04 -19.63 12.73
C ASP A 328 -25.48 -20.30 11.41
N PRO A 329 -25.31 -21.63 11.26
CA PRO A 329 -25.57 -22.33 10.01
C PRO A 329 -27.03 -22.26 9.57
N ASN A 330 -27.98 -22.39 10.51
CA ASN A 330 -29.40 -22.41 10.20
C ASN A 330 -29.83 -21.03 9.70
N HIS A 331 -29.51 -19.97 10.46
CA HIS A 331 -29.84 -18.61 10.07
C HIS A 331 -29.28 -18.22 8.69
N ILE A 332 -28.04 -18.60 8.39
CA ILE A 332 -27.40 -18.27 7.12
C ILE A 332 -28.03 -19.06 5.96
N THR A 333 -28.18 -20.38 6.11
CA THR A 333 -28.71 -21.21 5.02
C THR A 333 -30.20 -21.01 4.80
N ASP A 334 -30.99 -20.77 5.85
CA ASP A 334 -32.42 -20.48 5.74
C ASP A 334 -32.69 -19.11 5.10
N SER A 335 -31.70 -18.21 5.15
CA SER A 335 -31.70 -16.94 4.39
C SER A 335 -31.31 -17.09 2.91
N GLY A 336 -30.99 -18.31 2.45
CA GLY A 336 -30.60 -18.60 1.07
C GLY A 336 -29.15 -18.29 0.73
N TYR A 337 -28.31 -18.07 1.73
CA TYR A 337 -26.86 -17.88 1.56
C TYR A 337 -26.10 -19.20 1.71
N SER A 338 -24.86 -19.20 1.20
CA SER A 338 -23.92 -20.27 1.47
C SER A 338 -23.29 -20.06 2.85
N TRP A 339 -23.40 -21.04 3.72
CA TRP A 339 -22.72 -21.04 5.01
C TRP A 339 -21.29 -21.54 4.84
N HIS A 340 -20.34 -20.75 5.34
CA HIS A 340 -18.96 -21.20 5.56
C HIS A 340 -18.91 -22.04 6.83
N TRP A 341 -18.44 -23.28 6.73
CA TRP A 341 -18.33 -24.17 7.88
C TRP A 341 -17.23 -23.69 8.84
N ASP A 342 -17.63 -23.20 10.00
CA ASP A 342 -16.71 -22.70 11.02
C ASP A 342 -15.72 -23.78 11.49
N GLY A 343 -14.43 -23.43 11.54
CA GLY A 343 -13.34 -24.36 11.82
C GLY A 343 -12.73 -25.02 10.58
N THR A 344 -13.29 -24.77 9.39
CA THR A 344 -12.59 -25.01 8.12
C THR A 344 -11.74 -23.80 7.72
N GLY A 345 -10.88 -23.96 6.71
CA GLY A 345 -9.93 -22.93 6.31
C GLY A 345 -10.59 -21.71 5.68
N PHE A 346 -9.82 -20.63 5.58
CA PHE A 346 -10.20 -19.42 4.85
C PHE A 346 -9.53 -19.34 3.48
N MET A 347 -10.11 -18.52 2.60
CA MET A 347 -9.53 -18.24 1.28
C MET A 347 -8.13 -17.62 1.44
N GLY A 348 -7.13 -18.21 0.79
CA GLY A 348 -5.74 -17.74 0.83
C GLY A 348 -4.87 -18.38 1.92
N GLU A 349 -5.42 -19.25 2.78
CA GLU A 349 -4.60 -20.08 3.65
C GLU A 349 -3.95 -21.22 2.86
N ALA A 350 -2.63 -21.36 3.02
CA ALA A 350 -1.89 -22.45 2.38
C ALA A 350 -2.30 -23.81 2.97
N ASP A 351 -2.51 -24.80 2.10
CA ASP A 351 -2.82 -26.19 2.45
C ASP A 351 -4.02 -26.35 3.41
N ARG A 352 -5.04 -25.49 3.26
CA ARG A 352 -6.29 -25.59 4.02
C ARG A 352 -7.48 -25.96 3.15
N HIS A 353 -8.45 -26.63 3.78
CA HIS A 353 -9.68 -27.09 3.15
C HIS A 353 -10.83 -26.18 3.60
N VAL A 354 -11.46 -25.49 2.67
CA VAL A 354 -12.63 -24.63 2.90
C VAL A 354 -13.89 -25.45 2.62
N ALA A 355 -14.87 -25.43 3.51
CA ALA A 355 -16.13 -26.14 3.30
C ALA A 355 -17.33 -25.19 3.35
N LEU A 356 -18.21 -25.30 2.35
CA LEU A 356 -19.43 -24.50 2.25
C LEU A 356 -20.67 -25.40 2.22
N PHE A 357 -21.74 -25.01 2.89
CA PHE A 357 -23.03 -25.70 2.85
C PHE A 357 -24.15 -24.75 2.41
N ALA A 358 -25.07 -25.25 1.58
CA ALA A 358 -26.32 -24.56 1.28
C ALA A 358 -27.43 -25.56 0.91
N HIS A 359 -28.67 -25.10 0.99
CA HIS A 359 -29.86 -25.89 0.67
C HIS A 359 -29.95 -26.27 -0.82
N ARG A 360 -30.53 -27.44 -1.12
CA ARG A 360 -30.83 -27.88 -2.51
C ARG A 360 -32.27 -27.70 -2.95
N THR A 361 -33.19 -27.51 -2.01
CA THR A 361 -34.63 -27.45 -2.28
C THR A 361 -35.32 -26.27 -1.64
N GLU A 362 -34.78 -25.77 -0.54
CA GLU A 362 -35.37 -24.73 0.30
C GLU A 362 -34.56 -23.43 0.21
N SER A 363 -35.15 -22.33 0.69
CA SER A 363 -34.52 -21.00 0.76
C SER A 363 -33.79 -20.58 -0.51
N GLY A 364 -34.49 -20.64 -1.64
CA GLY A 364 -33.94 -20.31 -2.96
C GLY A 364 -33.08 -21.42 -3.59
N ALA A 365 -32.78 -22.47 -2.83
CA ALA A 365 -32.08 -23.68 -3.26
C ALA A 365 -30.74 -23.42 -3.98
N PRO A 366 -29.78 -22.69 -3.36
CA PRO A 366 -28.53 -22.32 -4.03
C PRO A 366 -27.83 -23.53 -4.63
N TYR A 367 -27.79 -24.66 -3.92
CA TYR A 367 -27.04 -25.85 -4.34
C TYR A 367 -27.91 -26.89 -5.05
N ARG A 368 -29.05 -26.48 -5.63
CA ARG A 368 -30.00 -27.38 -6.32
C ARG A 368 -29.32 -28.32 -7.32
N TYR A 369 -28.38 -27.81 -8.11
CA TYR A 369 -27.78 -28.51 -9.24
C TYR A 369 -26.32 -28.94 -9.05
N LEU A 370 -25.84 -29.07 -7.81
CA LEU A 370 -24.46 -29.52 -7.55
C LEU A 370 -24.13 -30.88 -8.18
N ASP A 371 -25.13 -31.75 -8.39
CA ASP A 371 -25.02 -33.04 -9.08
C ASP A 371 -24.58 -32.92 -10.55
N ARG A 372 -24.67 -31.74 -11.15
CA ARG A 372 -24.25 -31.49 -12.54
C ARG A 372 -22.78 -31.11 -12.68
N LEU A 373 -22.10 -30.87 -11.56
CA LEU A 373 -20.66 -30.60 -11.56
C LEU A 373 -19.88 -31.89 -11.82
N VAL A 374 -18.90 -31.78 -12.71
CA VAL A 374 -17.97 -32.83 -13.12
C VAL A 374 -16.54 -32.28 -13.06
N ASN A 375 -15.56 -33.18 -13.15
CA ASN A 375 -14.16 -32.80 -13.08
C ASN A 375 -13.79 -31.77 -14.16
N GLY A 376 -13.06 -30.73 -13.77
CA GLY A 376 -12.62 -29.62 -14.62
C GLY A 376 -13.50 -28.37 -14.55
N ASP A 377 -14.74 -28.47 -14.07
CA ASP A 377 -15.65 -27.33 -13.92
C ASP A 377 -15.08 -26.29 -12.93
N GLU A 378 -15.29 -25.00 -13.22
CA GLU A 378 -14.73 -23.90 -12.43
C GLU A 378 -15.63 -23.47 -11.27
N LEU A 379 -15.01 -23.24 -10.12
CA LEU A 379 -15.59 -22.57 -8.96
C LEU A 379 -14.80 -21.28 -8.72
N LEU A 380 -15.49 -20.15 -8.73
CA LEU A 380 -14.88 -18.84 -8.57
C LEU A 380 -15.30 -18.24 -7.23
N VAL A 381 -14.35 -17.80 -6.42
CA VAL A 381 -14.64 -17.13 -5.14
C VAL A 381 -14.00 -15.76 -5.11
N GLN A 382 -14.83 -14.72 -5.08
CA GLN A 382 -14.37 -13.34 -4.89
C GLN A 382 -14.45 -12.97 -3.40
N THR A 383 -13.34 -12.49 -2.85
CA THR A 383 -13.22 -12.07 -1.46
C THR A 383 -13.39 -10.55 -1.33
N GLY A 384 -13.79 -10.10 -0.14
CA GLY A 384 -14.01 -8.66 0.13
C GLY A 384 -12.77 -7.78 0.00
N ASP A 385 -11.57 -8.37 0.00
CA ASP A 385 -10.29 -7.68 -0.18
C ASP A 385 -9.77 -7.63 -1.63
N GLY A 386 -10.64 -7.97 -2.58
CA GLY A 386 -10.39 -7.83 -4.02
C GLY A 386 -9.61 -8.98 -4.64
N ARG A 387 -9.61 -10.18 -4.05
CA ARG A 387 -9.03 -11.38 -4.67
C ARG A 387 -10.12 -12.23 -5.31
N LEU A 388 -9.83 -12.77 -6.49
CA LEU A 388 -10.63 -13.80 -7.16
C LEU A 388 -9.85 -15.11 -7.18
N TYR A 389 -10.33 -16.10 -6.43
CA TYR A 389 -9.80 -17.45 -6.40
C TYR A 389 -10.51 -18.30 -7.45
N THR A 390 -9.73 -19.11 -8.17
CA THR A 390 -10.24 -20.10 -9.13
C THR A 390 -9.92 -21.50 -8.63
N TYR A 391 -10.95 -22.33 -8.48
CA TYR A 391 -10.82 -23.75 -8.20
C TYR A 391 -11.35 -24.56 -9.39
N ARG A 392 -10.83 -25.77 -9.59
CA ARG A 392 -11.38 -26.74 -10.54
C ARG A 392 -11.89 -27.96 -9.80
N VAL A 393 -13.12 -28.37 -10.09
CA VAL A 393 -13.72 -29.58 -9.53
C VAL A 393 -12.83 -30.78 -9.88
N VAL A 394 -12.50 -31.59 -8.89
CA VAL A 394 -11.68 -32.81 -9.06
C VAL A 394 -12.39 -34.06 -8.57
N ARG A 395 -13.40 -33.89 -7.72
CA ARG A 395 -14.05 -35.01 -7.06
C ARG A 395 -15.46 -34.70 -6.62
N ARG A 396 -16.27 -35.75 -6.56
CA ARG A 396 -17.57 -35.77 -5.90
C ARG A 396 -17.70 -37.02 -5.02
N ASP A 397 -18.00 -36.82 -3.74
CA ASP A 397 -18.21 -37.89 -2.76
C ASP A 397 -19.66 -37.94 -2.26
N LEU A 398 -20.06 -39.11 -1.79
CA LEU A 398 -21.29 -39.35 -1.06
C LEU A 398 -20.94 -39.72 0.39
N THR A 399 -21.43 -38.94 1.35
CA THR A 399 -21.28 -39.25 2.78
C THR A 399 -22.64 -39.39 3.43
N ASN A 400 -22.71 -39.99 4.63
CA ASN A 400 -23.88 -39.82 5.49
C ASN A 400 -23.88 -38.40 6.11
N ALA A 401 -24.91 -38.10 6.90
CA ALA A 401 -25.08 -36.78 7.52
C ALA A 401 -24.17 -36.49 8.74
N ALA A 402 -23.27 -37.41 9.13
CA ALA A 402 -22.39 -37.18 10.26
C ALA A 402 -21.28 -36.18 9.92
N ASN A 403 -21.14 -35.13 10.74
CA ASN A 403 -20.16 -34.06 10.53
C ASN A 403 -18.72 -34.58 10.32
N ALA A 404 -18.30 -35.57 11.11
CA ALA A 404 -16.96 -36.16 10.99
C ALA A 404 -16.70 -36.77 9.59
N ASN A 405 -17.71 -37.42 9.00
CA ASN A 405 -17.57 -38.04 7.68
C ASN A 405 -17.56 -37.00 6.56
N ILE A 406 -18.35 -35.93 6.72
CA ILE A 406 -18.36 -34.83 5.75
C ILE A 406 -17.01 -34.12 5.77
N LEU A 407 -16.48 -33.79 6.96
CA LEU A 407 -15.17 -33.17 7.12
C LEU A 407 -14.03 -34.06 6.60
N ALA A 408 -14.09 -35.37 6.86
CA ALA A 408 -13.09 -36.29 6.30
C ALA A 408 -13.10 -36.28 4.77
N ALA A 409 -14.27 -36.15 4.13
CA ALA A 409 -14.36 -36.04 2.68
C ALA A 409 -13.77 -34.72 2.15
N THR A 410 -13.95 -33.59 2.84
CA THR A 410 -13.38 -32.30 2.40
C THR A 410 -11.85 -32.24 2.50
N GLN A 411 -11.27 -33.07 3.38
CA GLN A 411 -9.83 -33.12 3.69
C GLN A 411 -9.08 -34.23 2.96
N PHE A 412 -9.78 -35.03 2.13
CA PHE A 412 -9.17 -36.19 1.47
C PHE A 412 -8.14 -35.80 0.39
N HIS A 413 -8.35 -34.67 -0.28
CA HIS A 413 -7.46 -34.20 -1.34
C HIS A 413 -6.31 -33.36 -0.77
N PRO A 414 -5.06 -33.54 -1.24
CA PRO A 414 -3.93 -32.74 -0.80
C PRO A 414 -4.03 -31.29 -1.30
N GLY A 415 -3.35 -30.37 -0.61
CA GLY A 415 -3.30 -28.96 -0.96
C GLY A 415 -4.56 -28.18 -0.57
N ALA A 416 -4.64 -26.93 -1.03
CA ALA A 416 -5.77 -26.06 -0.75
C ALA A 416 -7.02 -26.46 -1.58
N THR A 417 -8.16 -26.68 -0.91
CA THR A 417 -9.40 -27.11 -1.56
C THR A 417 -10.61 -26.29 -1.14
N LEU A 418 -11.62 -26.27 -2.02
CA LEU A 418 -12.96 -25.75 -1.74
C LEU A 418 -13.98 -26.88 -1.93
N SER A 419 -14.74 -27.20 -0.89
CA SER A 419 -15.78 -28.22 -0.92
C SER A 419 -17.18 -27.62 -0.80
N LEU A 420 -18.06 -27.95 -1.74
CA LEU A 420 -19.47 -27.58 -1.75
C LEU A 420 -20.31 -28.76 -1.26
N ILE A 421 -21.06 -28.56 -0.19
CA ILE A 421 -21.78 -29.62 0.53
C ILE A 421 -23.27 -29.33 0.47
N ALA A 422 -24.06 -30.36 0.17
CA ALA A 422 -25.51 -30.24 0.23
C ALA A 422 -26.20 -31.58 0.52
N CYS A 423 -27.49 -31.55 0.87
CA CYS A 423 -28.31 -32.75 1.10
C CYS A 423 -28.48 -33.58 -0.19
N THR A 424 -28.55 -34.91 -0.10
CA THR A 424 -28.78 -35.77 -1.28
C THR A 424 -29.42 -37.09 -0.88
N VAL A 425 -30.00 -37.81 -1.85
CA VAL A 425 -30.71 -39.08 -1.59
C VAL A 425 -29.77 -40.17 -1.09
N GLY A 426 -28.62 -40.33 -1.74
CA GLY A 426 -27.67 -41.40 -1.46
C GLY A 426 -28.35 -42.77 -1.53
N HIS A 427 -28.29 -43.51 -0.43
CA HIS A 427 -28.93 -44.82 -0.29
C HIS A 427 -30.21 -44.78 0.56
N ASP A 428 -30.88 -43.63 0.66
CA ASP A 428 -32.13 -43.51 1.41
C ASP A 428 -33.31 -44.20 0.73
N ARG A 429 -33.55 -45.45 1.11
CA ARG A 429 -34.67 -46.27 0.62
C ARG A 429 -36.06 -45.64 0.85
N SER A 430 -36.20 -44.69 1.77
CA SER A 430 -37.46 -43.96 1.98
C SER A 430 -37.80 -42.98 0.84
N LYS A 431 -36.83 -42.66 0.00
CA LYS A 431 -36.98 -41.80 -1.19
C LYS A 431 -36.96 -42.62 -2.48
N SER A 432 -37.54 -43.83 -2.48
CA SER A 432 -37.57 -44.76 -3.63
C SER A 432 -38.14 -44.21 -4.94
N ARG A 433 -38.88 -43.10 -4.90
CA ARG A 433 -39.34 -42.35 -6.08
C ARG A 433 -38.24 -41.57 -6.80
N TRP A 434 -37.06 -41.45 -6.19
CA TRP A 434 -35.89 -40.73 -6.69
C TRP A 434 -34.74 -41.73 -6.85
N PRO A 435 -34.66 -42.45 -7.99
CA PRO A 435 -33.68 -43.52 -8.19
C PRO A 435 -32.24 -43.00 -8.34
N ASP A 436 -32.06 -41.73 -8.66
CA ASP A 436 -30.75 -41.08 -8.69
C ASP A 436 -30.29 -40.78 -7.26
N ILE A 437 -29.14 -41.35 -6.87
CA ILE A 437 -28.50 -41.14 -5.57
C ILE A 437 -28.12 -39.66 -5.34
N TRP A 438 -27.98 -38.89 -6.43
CA TRP A 438 -27.66 -37.47 -6.41
C TRP A 438 -28.89 -36.57 -6.43
N ALA A 439 -30.11 -37.13 -6.36
CA ALA A 439 -31.32 -36.33 -6.35
C ALA A 439 -31.35 -35.38 -5.13
N PRO A 440 -31.88 -34.15 -5.28
CA PRO A 440 -31.82 -33.08 -4.28
C PRO A 440 -32.82 -33.28 -3.14
N THR A 441 -32.91 -34.46 -2.54
CA THR A 441 -33.86 -34.76 -1.46
C THR A 441 -33.24 -35.73 -0.47
N SER A 442 -33.80 -35.83 0.74
CA SER A 442 -33.25 -36.54 1.90
C SER A 442 -32.20 -35.76 2.70
N LEU A 443 -32.34 -35.84 4.02
CA LEU A 443 -31.39 -35.30 4.99
C LEU A 443 -30.38 -36.36 5.45
N LYS A 444 -30.47 -37.61 4.99
CA LYS A 444 -29.62 -38.73 5.48
C LYS A 444 -28.21 -38.74 4.89
N TYR A 445 -28.04 -38.21 3.68
CA TYR A 445 -26.76 -38.20 2.98
C TYR A 445 -26.35 -36.79 2.55
N ARG A 446 -25.07 -36.61 2.24
CA ARG A 446 -24.52 -35.40 1.65
C ARG A 446 -23.77 -35.72 0.37
N ILE A 447 -23.98 -34.88 -0.62
CA ILE A 447 -23.08 -34.73 -1.76
C ILE A 447 -21.98 -33.75 -1.33
N VAL A 448 -20.72 -34.10 -1.58
CA VAL A 448 -19.55 -33.24 -1.35
C VAL A 448 -18.83 -33.09 -2.68
N VAL A 449 -18.84 -31.90 -3.27
CA VAL A 449 -18.12 -31.60 -4.52
C VAL A 449 -16.87 -30.80 -4.16
N THR A 450 -15.69 -31.35 -4.44
CA THR A 450 -14.42 -30.74 -4.06
C THR A 450 -13.70 -30.23 -5.31
N GLY A 451 -13.25 -28.97 -5.24
CA GLY A 451 -12.34 -28.38 -6.19
C GLY A 451 -10.97 -28.09 -5.59
N GLU A 452 -9.93 -28.25 -6.41
CA GLU A 452 -8.55 -27.90 -6.07
C GLU A 452 -8.23 -26.46 -6.50
N LEU A 453 -7.41 -25.75 -5.74
CA LEU A 453 -7.01 -24.39 -6.06
C LEU A 453 -6.14 -24.38 -7.32
N VAL A 454 -6.57 -23.64 -8.35
CA VAL A 454 -5.75 -23.35 -9.54
C VAL A 454 -4.84 -22.14 -9.26
N GLY A 455 -5.39 -21.11 -8.62
CA GLY A 455 -4.69 -19.89 -8.31
C GLY A 455 -5.65 -18.75 -7.98
N TRP A 456 -5.11 -17.55 -7.79
CA TRP A 456 -5.88 -16.35 -7.54
C TRP A 456 -5.26 -15.14 -8.24
N ARG A 457 -6.06 -14.10 -8.43
CA ARG A 457 -5.63 -12.79 -8.94
C ARG A 457 -6.35 -11.67 -8.20
N GLU A 458 -5.80 -10.46 -8.24
CA GLU A 458 -6.53 -9.27 -7.82
C GLU A 458 -7.54 -8.85 -8.91
N VAL A 459 -8.70 -8.34 -8.49
CA VAL A 459 -9.80 -7.88 -9.36
C VAL A 459 -10.33 -6.52 -8.96
#